data_AF-A0AAD0F212-F1
#
_entry.id   AF-A0AAD0F212-F1
#
_cell.length_a   1.000
_cell.length_b   1.000
_cell.length_c   1.000
_cell.angle_alpha   90.00
_cell.angle_beta   90.00
_cell.angle_gamma   90.00
#
_symmetry.space_group_name_H-M   'P 1'
#
loop_
_entity.id
_entity.type
_entity.pdbx_description
1 polymer ?
#
loop_
_entity_poly.entity_id
_entity_poly.type
_entity_poly.pdbx_seq_one_letter_code
_entity_poly.pdbx_strand_id
1 'polypeptide(L)' 'MNIYEPYRYYIKIRDGTVIMDGKECPNIIGKYCFYDKKAFKKKLKELSEKYTEDQITTYQSIRGRWYECPKNTL' A
#
# COMPACT_ATOMS: atom_id res chain seq x y z
N MET A 1 -16.61 -17.47 -16.66
CA MET A 1 -15.16 -17.66 -16.45
C MET A 1 -14.72 -16.60 -15.45
N ASN A 2 -14.26 -17.03 -14.27
CA ASN A 2 -14.06 -16.17 -13.10
C ASN A 2 -12.85 -15.26 -13.34
N ILE A 3 -13.07 -14.12 -14.00
CA ILE A 3 -12.05 -13.08 -14.14
C ILE A 3 -11.93 -12.50 -12.74
N TYR A 4 -10.99 -13.04 -11.94
CA TYR A 4 -10.43 -12.31 -10.81
C TYR A 4 -10.01 -10.96 -11.37
N GLU A 5 -10.86 -9.94 -11.23
CA GLU A 5 -10.43 -8.58 -11.52
C GLU A 5 -9.22 -8.36 -10.62
N PRO A 6 -8.00 -8.19 -11.15
CA PRO A 6 -6.84 -8.09 -10.27
C PRO A 6 -6.98 -6.83 -9.43
N TYR A 7 -6.58 -6.90 -8.15
CA TYR A 7 -6.53 -5.73 -7.28
C TYR A 7 -5.85 -4.57 -8.01
N ARG A 8 -6.49 -3.40 -7.98
CA ARG A 8 -6.04 -2.21 -8.72
C ARG A 8 -5.27 -1.24 -7.82
N TYR A 9 -5.49 -1.31 -6.52
CA TYR A 9 -4.87 -0.42 -5.55
C TYR A 9 -4.35 -1.21 -4.36
N TYR A 10 -3.24 -0.75 -3.79
CA TYR A 10 -2.57 -1.40 -2.69
C TYR A 10 -2.02 -0.35 -1.72
N ILE A 11 -2.20 -0.57 -0.42
CA ILE A 11 -1.62 0.25 0.65
C ILE A 11 -0.72 -0.66 1.48
N LYS A 12 0.50 -0.19 1.73
CA LYS A 12 1.53 -0.85 2.52
C LYS A 12 1.91 0.05 3.68
N ILE A 13 1.80 -0.46 4.90
CA ILE A 13 2.20 0.25 6.11
C ILE A 13 3.52 -0.32 6.60
N ARG A 14 4.48 0.55 6.85
CA ARG A 14 5.83 0.21 7.32
C ARG A 14 6.10 0.92 8.64
N ASP A 15 6.72 0.24 9.58
CA ASP A 15 7.06 0.82 10.87
C ASP A 15 8.48 0.44 11.30
N GLY A 16 9.44 1.31 10.94
CA GLY A 16 10.85 1.07 11.15
C GLY A 16 11.43 -0.06 10.29
N THR A 17 12.54 -0.62 10.76
CA THR A 17 13.25 -1.73 10.13
C THR A 17 13.35 -2.91 11.10
N VAL A 18 13.35 -4.11 10.56
CA VAL A 18 13.64 -5.37 11.27
C VAL A 18 14.84 -6.03 10.63
N ILE A 19 15.66 -6.70 11.44
CA ILE A 19 16.79 -7.48 10.95
C ILE A 19 16.27 -8.89 10.64
N MET A 20 16.30 -9.27 9.36
CA MET A 20 16.04 -10.63 8.91
C MET A 20 17.30 -11.17 8.25
N ASP A 21 17.82 -12.31 8.72
CA ASP A 21 19.04 -12.94 8.21
C ASP A 21 20.24 -11.97 8.13
N GLY A 22 20.40 -11.11 9.14
CA GLY A 22 21.48 -10.11 9.21
C GLY A 22 21.32 -8.93 8.25
N LYS A 23 20.17 -8.79 7.57
CA LYS A 23 19.87 -7.67 6.66
C LYS A 23 18.74 -6.81 7.22
N GLU A 24 18.93 -5.50 7.16
CA GLU A 24 17.86 -4.54 7.46
C GLU A 24 16.77 -4.58 6.39
N CYS A 25 15.57 -4.94 6.81
CA CYS A 25 14.37 -4.99 5.97
C CYS A 25 13.31 -4.04 6.52
N PRO A 26 12.50 -3.38 5.66
CA PRO A 26 11.38 -2.59 6.14
C PRO A 26 10.39 -3.48 6.88
N ASN A 27 10.03 -3.10 8.10
CA ASN A 27 9.07 -3.85 8.89
C ASN A 27 7.64 -3.57 8.40
N ILE A 28 7.01 -4.55 7.75
CA ILE A 28 5.69 -4.37 7.15
C ILE A 28 4.62 -4.78 8.16
N ILE A 29 3.95 -3.78 8.74
CA ILE A 29 2.91 -4.01 9.76
C ILE A 29 1.49 -4.04 9.19
N GLY A 30 1.30 -3.68 7.92
CA GLY A 30 -0.02 -3.67 7.28
C GLY A 30 0.03 -3.77 5.77
N LYS A 31 -0.92 -4.51 5.20
CA LYS A 31 -1.11 -4.69 3.76
C LYS A 31 -2.61 -4.67 3.44
N TYR A 32 -3.03 -3.79 2.53
CA TYR A 32 -4.44 -3.66 2.15
C TYR A 32 -4.56 -3.59 0.63
N CYS A 33 -5.36 -4.48 0.03
CA CYS A 33 -5.58 -4.54 -1.42
C CYS A 33 -7.03 -4.18 -1.75
N PHE A 34 -7.23 -3.40 -2.82
CA PHE A 34 -8.55 -2.93 -3.23
C PHE A 34 -8.73 -3.07 -4.74
N TYR A 35 -9.94 -3.44 -5.15
CA TYR A 35 -10.36 -3.43 -6.56
C TYR A 35 -10.83 -2.03 -6.97
N ASP A 36 -11.54 -1.34 -6.08
CA ASP A 36 -12.14 -0.04 -6.36
C ASP A 36 -11.41 1.13 -5.69
N LYS A 37 -11.44 2.28 -6.37
CA LYS A 37 -10.76 3.50 -5.91
C LYS A 37 -11.42 4.13 -4.68
N LYS A 38 -12.73 3.90 -4.47
CA LYS A 38 -13.50 4.56 -3.41
C LYS A 38 -13.17 3.95 -2.04
N ALA A 39 -13.14 2.63 -1.94
CA ALA A 39 -12.69 1.89 -0.77
C ALA A 39 -11.22 2.17 -0.47
N PHE A 40 -10.36 2.20 -1.51
CA PHE A 40 -8.96 2.60 -1.37
C PHE A 40 -8.84 3.99 -0.71
N LYS A 41 -9.50 5.01 -1.25
CA LYS A 41 -9.45 6.38 -0.69
C LYS A 41 -9.99 6.45 0.73
N LYS A 42 -11.09 5.74 1.02
CA LYS A 42 -11.67 5.69 2.36
C LYS A 42 -10.68 5.09 3.36
N LYS A 43 -10.09 3.93 3.04
CA LYS A 43 -9.11 3.29 3.91
C LYS A 43 -7.85 4.14 4.05
N LEU A 44 -7.38 4.75 2.97
CA LEU A 44 -6.22 5.61 3.00
C LEU A 44 -6.43 6.77 3.98
N LYS A 45 -7.59 7.44 3.95
CA LYS A 45 -7.92 8.50 4.91
C LYS A 45 -7.91 7.98 6.36
N GLU A 46 -8.53 6.84 6.63
CA GLU A 46 -8.52 6.21 7.97
C GLU A 46 -7.10 5.86 8.45
N LEU A 47 -6.20 5.51 7.53
CA LEU A 47 -4.81 5.16 7.85
C LEU A 47 -3.92 6.40 8.01
N SER A 48 -4.15 7.45 7.23
CA SER A 48 -3.46 8.75 7.35
C SER A 48 -3.75 9.45 8.68
N GLU A 49 -4.85 9.13 9.36
CA GLU A 49 -5.13 9.61 10.72
C GLU A 49 -4.32 8.85 11.79
N LYS A 50 -3.80 7.66 11.47
CA LYS A 50 -3.12 6.76 12.43
C LYS A 50 -1.62 6.65 12.20
N TYR A 51 -1.17 6.86 10.97
CA TYR A 51 0.22 6.67 10.54
C TYR A 51 0.70 7.92 9.80
N THR A 52 2.00 8.17 9.87
CA THR A 52 2.62 9.28 9.14
C THR A 52 2.72 8.98 7.65
N GLU A 53 2.87 10.03 6.82
CA GLU A 53 3.02 9.88 5.37
C GLU A 53 4.22 8.99 4.99
N ASP A 54 5.29 8.98 5.79
CA ASP A 54 6.46 8.13 5.56
C ASP A 54 6.21 6.64 5.85
N GLN A 55 5.27 6.34 6.75
CA GLN A 55 4.88 4.97 7.08
C GLN A 55 3.92 4.39 6.03
N ILE A 56 3.22 5.23 5.27
CA ILE A 56 2.23 4.80 4.28
C ILE A 56 2.82 4.84 2.87
N THR A 57 2.86 3.69 2.21
CA THR A 57 3.17 3.61 0.78
C THR A 57 1.96 3.11 0.03
N THR A 58 1.58 3.78 -1.06
CA THR A 58 0.45 3.36 -1.90
C THR A 58 0.94 2.94 -3.29
N TYR A 59 0.23 2.01 -3.90
CA TYR A 59 0.55 1.48 -5.22
C TYR A 59 -0.70 1.34 -6.06
N GLN A 60 -0.54 1.49 -7.36
CA GLN A 60 -1.58 1.26 -8.35
C GLN A 60 -1.12 0.22 -9.37
N SER A 61 -2.00 -0.74 -9.67
CA SER A 61 -1.82 -1.67 -10.77
C SER A 61 -2.30 -1.04 -12.07
N ILE A 62 -1.39 -0.89 -13.03
CA ILE A 62 -1.67 -0.40 -14.38
C ILE A 62 -1.19 -1.47 -15.35
N ARG A 63 -2.10 -2.03 -16.15
CA ARG A 63 -1.81 -3.12 -17.11
C ARG A 63 -1.06 -4.31 -16.47
N GLY A 64 -1.43 -4.67 -15.23
CA GLY A 64 -0.84 -5.80 -14.50
C GLY A 64 0.52 -5.53 -13.86
N ARG A 65 1.03 -4.29 -13.93
CA ARG A 65 2.26 -3.87 -13.25
C ARG A 65 1.93 -2.93 -12.10
N TRP A 66 2.59 -3.13 -10.96
CA TRP A 66 2.43 -2.29 -9.78
C TRP A 66 3.40 -1.11 -9.82
N TYR A 67 2.85 0.09 -9.66
CA TYR A 67 3.60 1.34 -9.59
C TYR A 67 3.38 1.97 -8.22
N GLU A 68 4.47 2.37 -7.56
CA GLU A 68 4.39 3.17 -6.34
C GLU A 68 3.83 4.56 -6.70
N CYS A 69 2.83 5.00 -5.96
CA CYS A 69 2.26 6.33 -6.16
C CYS A 69 3.16 7.37 -5.46
N PRO A 70 3.44 8.51 -6.12
CA PRO A 70 4.21 9.58 -5.50
C PRO A 70 3.49 10.11 -4.26
N LYS A 71 4.25 10.32 -3.17
CA LYS A 71 3.76 10.89 -1.91
C LYS A 71 3.09 12.26 -2.10
N ASN A 72 3.58 13.02 -3.07
CA ASN A 72 3.18 14.41 -3.33
C ASN A 72 1.91 14.59 -4.18
N THR A 73 1.10 13.56 -4.37
CA THR A 73 -0.14 13.61 -5.18
C THR A 73 -1.33 13.02 -4.44
N LEU A 74 -1.42 13.31 -3.14
CA LEU A 74 -2.57 12.99 -2.30
C LEU A 74 -3.39 14.23 -1.97
#